data_AF-A0A7C4BL11-F1
#
_entry.id   AF-A0A7C4BL11-F1
#
_cell.length_a   1.000
_cell.length_b   1.000
_cell.length_c   1.000
_cell.angle_alpha   90.00
_cell.angle_beta   90.00
_cell.angle_gamma   90.00
#
_symmetry.space_group_name_H-M   'P 1'
#
loop_
_entity.id
_entity.type
_entity.pdbx_description
1 polymer ?
#
loop_
_entity_poly.entity_id
_entity_poly.type
_entity_poly.pdbx_seq_one_letter_code
_entity_poly.pdbx_strand_id
1 'polypeptide(L)'
;MLSTLILFTSIEGQRQKEGKEALLFLHFTLGCNRTIMVLKFYCFNYYGFYVGSFYPRESNVSGHLLVRQVEYYLDPQKRLTLAKEFVSGALFHIRRNLNYYRNRGKQVDEAIKVVEACMERIESCRSITELMSEEGRAREAYYGAFNEILALEQPFEKRVRRPPENMVNPLLSFGNSLLYTATLSEIYVTQLNPTISYLH
;
A
#
# COMPACT_ATOMS: atom_id res chain seq x y z
N MET A 1 17.71 18.57 -3.87
CA MET A 1 18.58 17.48 -4.36
C MET A 1 18.46 16.36 -3.34
N LEU A 2 17.56 15.39 -3.57
CA LEU A 2 17.47 14.19 -2.72
C LEU A 2 18.65 13.29 -3.08
N SER A 3 19.66 13.22 -2.22
CA SER A 3 20.71 12.22 -2.30
C SER A 3 20.25 10.98 -1.53
N THR A 4 19.76 9.97 -2.24
CA THR A 4 19.52 8.64 -1.67
C THR A 4 20.87 7.99 -1.37
N LEU A 5 21.30 8.05 -0.11
CA LEU A 5 22.52 7.38 0.34
C LEU A 5 22.10 6.01 0.92
N ILE A 6 22.27 4.95 0.15
CA ILE A 6 22.08 3.57 0.62
C ILE A 6 23.36 3.15 1.35
N LEU A 7 23.41 3.30 2.67
CA LEU A 7 24.48 2.70 3.48
C LEU A 7 24.07 1.29 3.87
N PHE A 8 24.82 0.29 3.40
CA PHE A 8 24.77 -1.07 3.92
C PHE A 8 25.61 -1.14 5.19
N THR A 9 25.00 -1.05 6.38
CA THR A 9 25.69 -1.38 7.62
C THR A 9 25.23 -2.75 8.09
N SER A 10 26.08 -3.76 7.90
CA SER A 10 25.99 -5.02 8.62
C SER A 10 26.32 -4.73 10.08
N ILE A 11 25.33 -4.83 10.98
CA ILE A 11 25.59 -4.77 12.41
C ILE A 11 25.99 -6.18 12.84
N GLU A 12 27.30 -6.47 12.81
CA GLU A 12 27.85 -7.66 13.47
C GLU A 12 27.87 -7.42 14.99
N GLY A 13 26.70 -7.58 15.60
CA GLY A 13 26.53 -7.60 17.05
C GLY A 13 26.48 -9.04 17.55
N GLN A 14 27.57 -9.50 18.17
CA GLN A 14 27.64 -10.83 18.76
C GLN A 14 26.56 -11.07 19.84
N ARG A 15 25.67 -12.04 19.60
CA ARG A 15 25.37 -13.11 20.56
C ARG A 15 24.66 -14.29 19.89
N GLN A 16 25.39 -15.40 19.80
CA GLN A 16 24.89 -16.73 19.47
C GLN A 16 23.82 -17.17 20.48
N LYS A 17 22.64 -17.52 19.96
CA LYS A 17 21.87 -18.75 20.27
C LYS A 17 20.66 -18.79 19.34
N GLU A 18 20.57 -19.86 18.58
CA GLU A 18 19.58 -20.14 17.51
C GLU A 18 19.88 -19.47 16.16
N GLY A 19 20.36 -20.28 15.21
CA GLY A 19 20.82 -19.87 13.89
C GLY A 19 19.72 -19.32 12.98
N LYS A 20 19.34 -18.06 13.21
CA LYS A 20 18.58 -17.23 12.28
C LYS A 20 19.23 -15.86 12.22
N GLU A 21 20.05 -15.63 11.21
CA GLU A 21 20.56 -14.30 10.92
C GLU A 21 19.39 -13.41 10.50
N ALA A 22 19.00 -12.49 11.38
CA ALA A 22 18.06 -11.44 11.04
C ALA A 22 18.83 -10.38 10.23
N LEU A 23 18.78 -10.48 8.89
CA LEU A 23 19.16 -9.36 8.03
C LEU A 23 18.16 -8.23 8.26
N LEU A 24 18.53 -7.29 9.14
CA LEU A 24 17.78 -6.08 9.37
C LEU A 24 18.10 -5.10 8.22
N PHE A 25 17.28 -5.09 7.18
CA PHE A 25 17.41 -4.12 6.10
C PHE A 25 16.96 -2.73 6.58
N LEU A 26 17.91 -1.91 7.04
CA LEU A 26 17.66 -0.52 7.44
C LEU A 26 17.69 0.36 6.19
N HIS A 27 16.52 0.75 5.70
CA HIS A 27 16.41 1.74 4.62
C HIS A 27 16.43 3.16 5.20
N PHE A 28 17.51 3.91 4.96
CA PHE A 28 17.65 5.29 5.38
C PHE A 28 17.11 6.25 4.31
N THR A 29 16.20 7.14 4.68
CA THR A 29 15.73 8.21 3.78
C THR A 29 16.13 9.56 4.37
N LEU A 30 17.10 10.24 3.75
CA LEU A 30 17.59 11.54 4.17
C LEU A 30 16.65 12.65 3.69
N GLY A 31 15.81 13.15 4.59
CA GLY A 31 15.05 14.39 4.38
C GLY A 31 15.75 15.56 5.05
N CYS A 32 16.39 16.44 4.28
CA CYS A 32 17.03 17.64 4.81
C CYS A 32 16.02 18.79 4.89
N ASN A 33 15.53 19.11 6.11
CA ASN A 33 14.84 20.35 6.40
C ASN A 33 15.73 21.18 7.34
N ARG A 34 16.54 22.07 6.74
CA ARG A 34 17.46 23.14 7.22
C ARG A 34 18.03 23.21 8.66
N THR A 35 17.71 22.36 9.63
CA THR A 35 18.33 22.40 10.98
C THR A 35 18.30 21.05 11.73
N ILE A 36 17.49 20.05 11.35
CA ILE A 36 17.38 18.78 12.10
C ILE A 36 17.41 17.58 11.15
N MET A 37 18.30 16.61 11.42
CA MET A 37 18.40 15.34 10.71
C MET A 37 17.42 14.33 11.32
N VAL A 38 16.38 13.94 10.57
CA VAL A 38 15.38 12.97 11.01
C VAL A 38 15.71 11.61 10.38
N LEU A 39 16.18 10.66 11.18
CA LEU A 39 16.43 9.29 10.75
C LEU A 39 15.17 8.43 10.94
N LYS A 40 14.60 7.96 9.83
CA LYS A 40 13.52 6.96 9.84
C LYS A 40 14.16 5.58 9.67
N PHE A 41 13.75 4.61 10.50
CA PHE A 41 14.16 3.22 10.34
C PHE A 41 12.95 2.37 9.98
N TYR A 42 13.08 1.55 8.94
CA TYR A 42 12.10 0.53 8.59
C TYR A 42 12.71 -0.83 8.86
N CYS A 43 11.99 -1.68 9.59
CA CYS A 43 12.39 -3.04 9.89
C CYS A 43 11.59 -3.99 9.00
N PHE A 44 12.31 -4.84 8.27
CA PHE A 44 11.72 -5.94 7.49
C PHE A 44 12.21 -7.26 8.08
N ASN A 45 11.38 -8.31 7.99
CA ASN A 45 11.81 -9.65 8.40
C ASN A 45 12.67 -10.31 7.31
N TYR A 46 13.20 -11.50 7.61
CA TYR A 46 14.04 -12.27 6.68
C TYR A 46 13.41 -12.47 5.29
N TYR A 47 12.07 -12.51 5.21
CA TYR A 47 11.34 -12.69 3.96
C TYR A 47 10.96 -11.36 3.27
N GLY A 48 11.48 -10.23 3.73
CA GLY A 48 11.23 -8.90 3.15
C GLY A 48 9.87 -8.29 3.51
N PHE A 49 9.13 -8.85 4.47
CA PHE A 49 7.87 -8.25 4.92
C PHE A 49 8.14 -7.15 5.95
N TYR A 50 7.45 -6.02 5.81
CA TYR A 50 7.48 -4.94 6.80
C TYR A 50 7.02 -5.46 8.17
N VAL A 51 7.87 -5.28 9.19
CA VAL A 51 7.63 -5.66 10.59
C VAL A 51 7.20 -4.44 11.40
N GLY A 52 7.80 -3.30 11.11
CA GLY A 52 7.58 -2.07 11.87
C GLY A 52 8.56 -0.99 11.44
N SER A 53 8.44 0.18 12.05
CA SER A 53 9.33 1.31 11.78
C SER A 53 9.55 2.13 13.04
N PHE A 54 10.77 2.61 13.23
CA PHE A 54 11.10 3.57 14.27
C PHE A 54 11.09 4.98 13.68
N TYR A 55 10.16 5.79 14.19
CA TYR A 55 10.03 7.20 13.81
C TYR A 55 10.49 8.09 14.97
N PRO A 56 11.34 9.10 14.72
CA PRO A 56 11.67 10.12 15.71
C PRO A 56 10.43 10.90 16.15
N ARG A 57 10.52 11.55 17.31
CA ARG A 57 9.43 12.34 17.92
C ARG A 57 8.81 13.29 16.89
N GLU A 58 7.48 13.25 16.74
CA GLU A 58 6.76 14.06 15.76
C GLU A 58 7.06 15.55 15.94
N SER A 59 7.57 16.20 14.89
CA SER A 59 7.90 17.63 14.90
C SER A 59 6.78 18.52 14.34
N ASN A 60 5.85 17.95 13.56
CA ASN A 60 4.74 18.64 12.87
C ASN A 60 3.38 18.27 13.48
N VAL A 61 3.21 18.38 14.79
CA VAL A 61 1.95 18.02 15.46
C VAL A 61 0.96 19.18 15.38
N SER A 62 -0.24 18.93 14.85
CA SER A 62 -1.37 19.87 14.86
C SER A 62 -2.56 19.26 15.59
N GLY A 63 -2.80 19.71 16.82
CA GLY A 63 -3.95 19.26 17.61
C GLY A 63 -5.29 19.55 16.92
N HIS A 64 -5.38 20.67 16.19
CA HIS A 64 -6.57 21.01 15.41
C HIS A 64 -6.87 19.98 14.33
N LEU A 65 -5.86 19.60 13.53
CA LEU A 65 -6.05 18.63 12.45
C LEU A 65 -6.39 17.24 12.99
N LEU A 66 -5.75 16.82 14.08
CA LEU A 66 -6.06 15.54 14.73
C LEU A 66 -7.54 15.49 15.16
N VAL A 67 -8.03 16.54 15.82
CA VAL A 67 -9.45 16.63 16.21
C VAL A 67 -10.36 16.54 14.99
N ARG A 68 -10.01 17.20 13.87
CA ARG A 68 -10.79 17.10 12.61
C ARG A 68 -10.75 15.70 12.00
N GLN A 69 -9.61 15.01 12.01
CA GLN A 69 -9.53 13.62 11.53
C GLN A 69 -10.44 12.70 12.34
N VAL A 70 -10.43 12.83 13.67
CA VAL A 70 -11.32 12.06 14.56
C VAL A 70 -12.78 12.42 14.32
N GLU A 71 -13.12 13.71 14.19
CA GLU A 71 -14.47 14.18 13.89
C GLU A 71 -15.02 13.55 12.59
N TYR A 72 -14.19 13.52 11.54
CA TYR A 72 -14.56 12.91 10.26
C TYR A 72 -14.65 11.39 10.31
N TYR A 73 -13.85 10.74 11.16
CA TYR A 73 -13.90 9.29 11.36
C TYR A 73 -15.17 8.85 12.11
N LEU A 74 -15.56 9.62 13.13
CA LEU A 74 -16.72 9.32 13.98
C LEU A 74 -18.06 9.58 13.27
N ASP A 75 -18.10 10.52 12.33
CA ASP A 75 -19.28 10.78 11.49
C ASP A 75 -19.33 9.76 10.34
N PRO A 76 -20.33 8.85 10.30
CA PRO A 76 -20.39 7.80 9.29
C PRO A 76 -20.52 8.34 7.85
N GLN A 77 -21.20 9.48 7.66
CA GLN A 77 -21.37 10.06 6.33
C GLN A 77 -20.06 10.67 5.85
N LYS A 78 -19.39 11.47 6.69
CA LYS A 78 -18.07 12.05 6.37
C LYS A 78 -17.02 10.98 6.12
N ARG A 79 -16.98 9.94 6.96
CA ARG A 79 -16.07 8.79 6.78
C ARG A 79 -16.32 8.10 5.44
N LEU A 80 -17.59 7.83 5.12
CA LEU A 80 -17.97 7.18 3.88
C LEU A 80 -17.61 8.03 2.65
N THR A 81 -17.82 9.34 2.69
CA THR A 81 -17.42 10.26 1.60
C THR A 81 -15.92 10.15 1.33
N LEU A 82 -15.07 10.22 2.37
CA LEU A 82 -13.63 10.07 2.19
C LEU A 82 -13.23 8.67 1.71
N ALA A 83 -13.89 7.63 2.23
CA ALA A 83 -13.64 6.26 1.80
C ALA A 83 -13.96 6.05 0.31
N LYS A 84 -15.07 6.63 -0.18
CA LYS A 84 -15.47 6.57 -1.60
C LYS A 84 -14.40 7.18 -2.50
N GLU A 85 -13.82 8.32 -2.13
CA GLU A 85 -12.75 8.95 -2.91
C GLU A 85 -11.52 8.03 -3.06
N PHE A 86 -11.11 7.32 -1.99
CA PHE A 86 -10.01 6.37 -2.07
C PHE A 86 -10.31 5.21 -3.03
N VAL A 87 -11.52 4.64 -2.97
CA VAL A 87 -11.90 3.52 -3.84
C VAL A 87 -12.09 3.97 -5.28
N SER A 88 -12.71 5.13 -5.52
CA SER A 88 -12.85 5.74 -6.84
C SER A 88 -11.49 5.97 -7.50
N GLY A 89 -10.52 6.54 -6.76
CA GLY A 89 -9.16 6.71 -7.24
C GLY A 89 -8.47 5.38 -7.58
N ALA A 90 -8.60 4.38 -6.70
CA ALA A 90 -8.02 3.06 -6.93
C ALA A 90 -8.59 2.38 -8.20
N LEU A 91 -9.91 2.39 -8.36
CA LEU A 91 -10.59 1.77 -9.51
C LEU A 91 -10.31 2.53 -10.81
N PHE A 92 -10.22 3.87 -10.75
CA PHE A 92 -9.81 4.69 -11.90
C PHE A 92 -8.43 4.26 -12.43
N HIS A 93 -7.45 4.07 -11.54
CA HIS A 93 -6.10 3.64 -11.93
C HIS A 93 -6.05 2.18 -12.40
N ILE A 94 -6.82 1.28 -11.78
CA ILE A 94 -6.99 -0.10 -12.25
C ILE A 94 -7.51 -0.13 -13.68
N ARG A 95 -8.61 0.59 -13.94
CA ARG A 95 -9.21 0.68 -15.28
C ARG A 95 -8.24 1.27 -16.30
N ARG A 96 -7.48 2.31 -15.93
CA ARG A 96 -6.45 2.90 -16.78
C ARG A 96 -5.37 1.89 -17.17
N ASN A 97 -4.89 1.08 -16.22
CA ASN A 97 -3.91 0.03 -16.49
C ASN A 97 -4.49 -1.06 -17.40
N LEU A 98 -5.72 -1.51 -17.16
CA LEU A 98 -6.37 -2.49 -18.03
C LEU A 98 -6.52 -1.97 -19.46
N ASN A 99 -6.99 -0.73 -19.63
CA ASN A 99 -7.09 -0.10 -20.95
C ASN A 99 -5.74 0.01 -21.67
N TYR A 100 -4.66 0.27 -20.95
CA TYR A 100 -3.31 0.28 -21.52
C TYR A 100 -2.93 -1.08 -22.12
N TYR A 101 -3.24 -2.19 -21.44
CA TYR A 101 -2.96 -3.53 -21.95
C TYR A 101 -3.94 -3.99 -23.02
N ARG A 102 -5.22 -3.60 -22.94
CA ARG A 102 -6.21 -3.80 -24.00
C ARG A 102 -5.72 -3.21 -25.32
N ASN A 103 -5.21 -1.98 -25.29
CA ASN A 103 -4.67 -1.30 -26.48
C ASN A 103 -3.42 -1.99 -27.06
N ARG A 104 -2.79 -2.91 -26.32
CA ARG A 104 -1.69 -3.76 -26.78
C ARG A 104 -2.15 -5.18 -27.17
N GLY A 105 -3.46 -5.38 -27.35
CA GLY A 105 -4.04 -6.64 -27.82
C GLY A 105 -4.20 -7.71 -26.73
N LYS A 106 -4.12 -7.35 -25.44
CA LYS A 106 -4.41 -8.29 -24.35
C LYS A 106 -5.91 -8.42 -24.13
N GLN A 107 -6.40 -9.64 -23.92
CA GLN A 107 -7.82 -9.92 -23.67
C GLN A 107 -8.17 -9.62 -22.21
N VAL A 108 -8.58 -8.38 -21.94
CA VAL A 108 -8.88 -7.92 -20.56
C VAL A 108 -10.26 -7.27 -20.43
N ASP A 109 -11.10 -7.39 -21.46
CA ASP A 109 -12.41 -6.72 -21.51
C ASP A 109 -13.37 -7.18 -20.41
N GLU A 110 -13.35 -8.46 -20.04
CA GLU A 110 -14.16 -8.96 -18.92
C GLU A 110 -13.77 -8.32 -17.59
N ALA A 111 -12.47 -8.13 -17.33
CA ALA A 111 -12.00 -7.44 -16.14
C ALA A 111 -12.39 -5.95 -16.16
N ILE A 112 -12.33 -5.29 -17.33
CA ILE A 112 -12.75 -3.90 -17.48
C ILE A 112 -14.24 -3.75 -17.17
N LYS A 113 -15.10 -4.62 -17.72
CA LYS A 113 -16.55 -4.61 -17.46
C LYS A 113 -16.86 -4.72 -15.96
N VAL A 114 -16.18 -5.64 -15.26
CA VAL A 114 -16.37 -5.81 -13.80
C VAL A 114 -15.95 -4.55 -13.04
N VAL A 115 -14.80 -3.97 -13.38
CA VAL A 115 -14.29 -2.75 -12.74
C VAL A 115 -15.23 -1.56 -12.98
N GLU A 116 -15.72 -1.38 -14.20
CA GLU A 116 -16.66 -0.30 -14.54
C GLU A 116 -18.00 -0.47 -13.80
N ALA A 117 -18.52 -1.69 -13.72
CA ALA A 117 -19.71 -1.98 -12.91
C ALA A 117 -19.49 -1.72 -11.41
N CYS A 118 -18.29 -1.99 -10.87
CA CYS A 118 -17.96 -1.60 -9.50
C CYS A 118 -17.94 -0.07 -9.34
N MET A 119 -17.35 0.66 -10.29
CA MET A 119 -17.26 2.13 -10.25
C MET A 119 -18.65 2.78 -10.20
N GLU A 120 -19.61 2.28 -10.98
CA GLU A 120 -21.00 2.76 -10.97
C GLU A 120 -21.70 2.53 -9.62
N ARG A 121 -21.33 1.47 -8.90
CA ARG A 121 -21.94 1.11 -7.62
C ARG A 121 -21.37 1.86 -6.42
N ILE A 122 -20.19 2.47 -6.54
CA ILE A 122 -19.53 3.22 -5.44
C ILE A 122 -20.50 4.26 -4.85
N GLU A 123 -21.17 5.04 -5.70
CA GLU A 123 -22.07 6.09 -5.24
C GLU A 123 -23.26 5.55 -4.44
N SER A 124 -23.75 4.36 -4.81
CA SER A 124 -24.87 3.70 -4.14
C SER A 124 -24.51 3.01 -2.82
N CYS A 125 -23.22 2.80 -2.54
CA CYS A 125 -22.77 2.16 -1.31
C CYS A 125 -23.14 3.01 -0.08
N ARG A 126 -23.73 2.37 0.93
CA ARG A 126 -24.24 3.01 2.16
C ARG A 126 -23.39 2.71 3.38
N SER A 127 -22.42 1.80 3.26
CA SER A 127 -21.52 1.41 4.34
C SER A 127 -20.09 1.21 3.84
N ILE A 128 -19.13 1.29 4.76
CA ILE A 128 -17.72 0.98 4.49
C ILE A 128 -17.56 -0.47 4.04
N THR A 129 -18.31 -1.40 4.63
CA THR A 129 -18.26 -2.83 4.29
C THR A 129 -18.72 -3.11 2.86
N GLU A 130 -19.81 -2.47 2.41
CA GLU A 130 -20.25 -2.54 1.01
C GLU A 130 -19.17 -1.99 0.06
N LEU A 131 -18.62 -0.82 0.41
CA LEU A 131 -17.59 -0.18 -0.40
C LEU A 131 -16.31 -1.03 -0.51
N MET A 132 -15.87 -1.65 0.58
CA MET A 132 -14.75 -2.61 0.59
C MET A 132 -15.07 -3.87 -0.23
N SER A 133 -16.33 -4.29 -0.30
CA SER A 133 -16.74 -5.45 -1.10
C SER A 133 -16.63 -5.16 -2.61
N GLU A 134 -17.06 -3.96 -3.04
CA GLU A 134 -16.92 -3.50 -4.42
C GLU A 134 -15.44 -3.34 -4.82
N GLU A 135 -14.63 -2.80 -3.90
CA GLU A 135 -13.18 -2.66 -4.07
C GLU A 135 -12.47 -4.01 -4.20
N GLY A 136 -12.84 -4.98 -3.35
CA GLY A 136 -12.34 -6.34 -3.40
C GLY A 136 -12.70 -7.04 -4.71
N ARG A 137 -13.96 -6.94 -5.16
CA ARG A 137 -14.42 -7.52 -6.44
C ARG A 137 -13.67 -6.95 -7.63
N ALA A 138 -13.49 -5.63 -7.68
CA ALA A 138 -12.73 -4.96 -8.74
C ALA A 138 -11.28 -5.44 -8.77
N ARG A 139 -10.67 -5.64 -7.59
CA ARG A 139 -9.28 -6.08 -7.51
C ARG A 139 -9.09 -7.55 -7.82
N GLU A 140 -10.05 -8.40 -7.47
CA GLU A 140 -10.05 -9.81 -7.87
C GLU A 140 -10.09 -9.93 -9.40
N ALA A 141 -10.99 -9.20 -10.07
CA ALA A 141 -11.05 -9.16 -11.52
C ALA A 141 -9.75 -8.61 -12.15
N TYR A 142 -9.19 -7.54 -11.57
CA TYR A 142 -7.91 -6.97 -12.02
C TYR A 142 -6.76 -7.98 -11.92
N TYR A 143 -6.68 -8.72 -10.82
CA TYR A 143 -5.67 -9.75 -10.64
C TYR A 143 -5.90 -10.97 -11.54
N GLY A 144 -7.15 -11.35 -11.82
CA GLY A 144 -7.46 -12.39 -12.80
C GLY A 144 -6.92 -12.05 -14.20
N ALA A 145 -6.94 -10.76 -14.57
CA ALA A 145 -6.38 -10.29 -15.85
C ALA A 145 -4.84 -10.41 -15.93
N PHE A 146 -4.13 -10.67 -14.83
CA PHE A 146 -2.66 -10.78 -14.86
C PHE A 146 -2.18 -11.99 -15.66
N ASN A 147 -2.98 -13.05 -15.75
CA ASN A 147 -2.68 -14.22 -16.57
C ASN A 147 -2.47 -13.83 -18.03
N GLU A 148 -3.37 -13.03 -18.57
CA GLU A 148 -3.32 -12.51 -19.93
C GLU A 148 -2.20 -11.47 -20.11
N ILE A 149 -2.07 -10.55 -19.13
CA ILE A 149 -1.10 -9.45 -19.19
C ILE A 149 0.33 -9.98 -19.18
N LEU A 150 0.65 -10.87 -18.24
CA LEU A 150 2.00 -11.38 -18.00
C LEU A 150 2.34 -12.62 -18.83
N ALA A 151 1.37 -13.23 -19.52
CA ALA A 151 1.53 -14.47 -20.28
C ALA A 151 2.20 -15.56 -19.42
N LEU A 152 1.67 -15.76 -18.21
CA LEU A 152 2.25 -16.71 -17.25
C LEU A 152 2.10 -18.14 -17.75
N GLU A 153 3.17 -18.94 -17.62
CA GLU A 153 3.12 -20.38 -17.92
C GLU A 153 2.20 -21.14 -16.94
N GLN A 154 2.05 -20.61 -15.72
CA GLN A 154 1.18 -21.14 -14.69
C GLN A 154 0.16 -20.07 -14.28
N PRO A 155 -1.15 -20.40 -14.29
CA PRO A 155 -2.17 -19.43 -13.97
C PRO A 155 -2.02 -18.90 -12.54
N PHE A 156 -2.07 -17.58 -12.42
CA PHE A 156 -2.32 -16.87 -11.18
C PHE A 156 -3.80 -17.01 -10.83
N GLU A 157 -4.11 -17.96 -9.97
CA GLU A 157 -5.50 -18.24 -9.57
C GLU A 157 -6.01 -17.22 -8.56
N LYS A 158 -5.19 -16.89 -7.55
CA LYS A 158 -5.62 -16.00 -6.47
C LYS A 158 -4.46 -15.28 -5.80
N ARG A 159 -4.78 -14.12 -5.24
CA ARG A 159 -3.91 -13.42 -4.29
C ARG A 159 -3.86 -14.22 -2.98
N VAL A 160 -2.87 -15.09 -2.85
CA VAL A 160 -2.60 -15.84 -1.62
C VAL A 160 -1.51 -15.13 -0.85
N ARG A 161 -1.82 -14.73 0.39
CA ARG A 161 -0.86 -14.05 1.26
C ARG A 161 0.13 -15.06 1.87
N ARG A 162 -0.29 -16.31 2.11
CA ARG A 162 0.54 -17.44 2.60
C ARG A 162 -0.11 -18.82 2.28
N PRO A 163 0.65 -19.83 1.83
CA PRO A 163 1.99 -19.77 1.21
C PRO A 163 1.91 -19.23 -0.24
N PRO A 164 2.95 -18.57 -0.76
CA PRO A 164 2.94 -18.11 -2.15
C PRO A 164 3.15 -19.28 -3.10
N GLU A 165 2.12 -19.64 -3.87
CA GLU A 165 2.19 -20.76 -4.84
C GLU A 165 2.77 -20.34 -6.21
N ASN A 166 2.86 -19.03 -6.49
CA ASN A 166 3.30 -18.47 -7.78
C ASN A 166 4.20 -17.24 -7.55
N MET A 167 5.22 -17.04 -8.40
CA MET A 167 6.19 -15.92 -8.37
C MET A 167 5.55 -14.51 -8.34
N VAL A 168 4.34 -14.36 -8.89
CA VAL A 168 3.61 -13.09 -8.86
C VAL A 168 3.23 -12.68 -7.43
N ASN A 169 2.89 -13.63 -6.55
CA ASN A 169 2.46 -13.34 -5.19
C ASN A 169 3.56 -12.70 -4.32
N PRO A 170 4.81 -13.21 -4.32
CA PRO A 170 5.94 -12.56 -3.65
C PRO A 170 6.25 -11.17 -4.20
N LEU A 171 6.26 -10.98 -5.52
CA LEU A 171 6.55 -9.67 -6.14
C LEU A 171 5.50 -8.62 -5.75
N LEU A 172 4.22 -8.98 -5.80
CA LEU A 172 3.14 -8.10 -5.34
C LEU A 172 3.25 -7.80 -3.84
N SER A 173 3.63 -8.78 -3.02
CA SER A 173 3.81 -8.57 -1.58
C SER A 173 4.97 -7.63 -1.27
N PHE A 174 6.08 -7.79 -1.97
CA PHE A 174 7.25 -6.93 -1.84
C PHE A 174 6.94 -5.52 -2.32
N GLY A 175 6.34 -5.37 -3.51
CA GLY A 175 5.93 -4.07 -4.05
C GLY A 175 4.94 -3.33 -3.14
N ASN A 176 3.93 -4.03 -2.61
CA ASN A 176 3.00 -3.44 -1.64
C ASN A 176 3.70 -3.01 -0.34
N SER A 177 4.71 -3.76 0.11
CA SER A 177 5.48 -3.41 1.31
C SER A 177 6.30 -2.13 1.10
N LEU A 178 6.94 -1.99 -0.08
CA LEU A 178 7.67 -0.78 -0.46
C LEU A 178 6.73 0.42 -0.62
N LEU A 179 5.58 0.23 -1.26
CA LEU A 179 4.59 1.29 -1.42
C LEU A 179 4.05 1.74 -0.07
N TYR A 180 3.73 0.79 0.83
CA TYR A 180 3.27 1.10 2.18
C TYR A 180 4.28 1.94 2.95
N THR A 181 5.56 1.56 2.97
CA THR A 181 6.58 2.35 3.67
C THR A 181 6.80 3.71 3.03
N ALA A 182 6.75 3.82 1.70
CA ALA A 182 6.84 5.09 0.99
C ALA A 182 5.65 6.02 1.34
N THR A 183 4.41 5.54 1.22
CA THR A 183 3.22 6.32 1.57
C THR A 183 3.25 6.74 3.04
N LEU A 184 3.58 5.83 3.95
CA LEU A 184 3.69 6.13 5.38
C LEU A 184 4.76 7.21 5.63
N SER A 185 5.91 7.11 4.96
CA SER A 185 6.98 8.12 5.04
C SER A 185 6.48 9.52 4.71
N GLU A 186 5.69 9.65 3.66
CA GLU A 186 5.14 10.93 3.19
C GLU A 186 4.04 11.44 4.11
N ILE A 187 3.19 10.56 4.65
CA ILE A 187 2.19 10.95 5.67
C ILE A 187 2.88 11.60 6.87
N TYR A 188 3.99 11.03 7.34
CA TYR A 188 4.77 11.59 8.45
C TYR A 188 5.48 12.93 8.15
N VAL A 189 5.56 13.36 6.89
CA VAL A 189 6.02 14.72 6.56
C VAL A 189 4.90 15.73 6.80
N THR A 190 3.65 15.29 6.67
CA THR A 190 2.46 16.11 6.92
C THR A 190 2.09 16.16 8.41
N GLN A 191 1.01 16.87 8.72
CA GLN A 191 0.43 16.93 10.06
C GLN A 191 -0.62 15.82 10.31
N LEU A 192 -0.89 14.96 9.31
CA LEU A 192 -1.88 13.90 9.41
C LEU A 192 -1.39 12.80 10.35
N ASN A 193 -2.27 12.33 11.23
CA ASN A 193 -2.01 11.14 12.02
C ASN A 193 -2.27 9.88 11.17
N PRO A 194 -1.27 9.01 10.95
CA PRO A 194 -1.38 7.82 10.10
C PRO A 194 -2.24 6.69 10.71
N THR A 195 -2.59 6.77 11.99
CA THR A 195 -3.39 5.75 12.69
C THR A 195 -4.89 5.88 12.44
N ILE A 196 -5.34 7.03 11.91
CA ILE A 196 -6.74 7.26 11.58
C ILE A 196 -6.95 7.00 10.09
N SER A 197 -7.65 5.90 9.78
CA SER A 197 -8.02 5.50 8.42
C SER A 197 -9.50 5.69 8.16
N TYR A 198 -9.90 5.93 6.90
CA TYR A 198 -11.31 6.13 6.56
C TYR A 198 -11.93 4.90 5.88
N LEU A 199 -11.16 4.23 5.00
CA LEU A 199 -11.58 3.00 4.33
C LEU A 199 -11.35 1.74 5.20
N HIS A 200 -10.20 1.68 5.88
CA HIS A 200 -9.83 0.58 6.79
C HIS A 200 -10.23 0.90 8.23
#